data_AF-A0A078IDQ8-F1
#
_entry.id   AF-A0A078IDQ8-F1
#
_cell.length_a   1.000
_cell.length_b   1.000
_cell.length_c   1.000
_cell.angle_alpha   90.00
_cell.angle_beta   90.00
_cell.angle_gamma   90.00
#
_symmetry.space_group_name_H-M   'P 1'
#
loop_
_entity.id
_entity.type
_entity.pdbx_description
1 polymer ?
#
loop_
_entity_poly.entity_id
_entity_poly.type
_entity_poly.pdbx_seq_one_letter_code
_entity_poly.pdbx_strand_id
1 'polypeptide(L)'
;MKSLTTKLKLLRPVLTSLCSYSSTDQTLLLNEFTRFCYQRDLPKALRVMDTLQSHGLWADSATYSELIKCCMSHRAVHEGNLVRRHLYFNGHQPMLFLANVLINMYVKFNLLTDAHNVFDEMPLRNVVSWTTMISAYSKSKQQQKALELLDALSVFDEMVTGDAIVWNSIIGGFAQNSKSDEALKLFKRMKRGGFTAEQATLTSVLRACTGLTLLELGMQAHVHIVKYDQDLILNNALVDMYCKCGSLDDARRVFNGMKERDVITWSTMISGLAQNGYSQEALKLFESMKASGTKPNYITIVGVLFACSHAGLLEDGWYYFRSMKKLYGIDPVREHYGCMIDLLGKAGKLDDAVKLLNEMECEPDAVTWRTLLGACRVQGNMVLAEYAAKKVIELDPDDAGTYTVLSNIYANSQKWDSVEEIRTQMRDRGVKKEPGCSWIEVNKKIHAFIIGDESHPLIVEVKEKLKQLIDRMIGIGYVPETNFVLQDLEGEQMEDSLRHHSEKLALAFGLMTLPLGKVIRIRKNLRICGDCHVFFKLASKLEKRSVVIRDPIRYHHFEDGKCSCGDYW
;
A
#
# COMPACT_ATOMS: atom_id res chain seq x y z
N MET A 1 39.04 12.95 44.98
CA MET A 1 38.96 12.04 46.15
C MET A 1 39.17 12.73 47.53
N LYS A 2 38.90 14.03 47.70
CA LYS A 2 38.98 14.69 49.04
C LYS A 2 37.96 15.82 49.30
N SER A 3 36.79 15.82 48.63
CA SER A 3 35.69 16.75 49.02
C SER A 3 34.27 16.13 48.97
N LEU A 4 34.16 14.81 48.86
CA LEU A 4 32.88 14.08 48.90
C LEU A 4 32.61 13.39 50.24
N THR A 5 33.56 13.41 51.17
CA THR A 5 33.47 12.75 52.47
C THR A 5 32.78 13.58 53.57
N THR A 6 32.39 14.84 53.30
CA THR A 6 31.81 15.73 54.33
C THR A 6 30.34 16.10 54.09
N LYS A 7 29.72 15.65 53.00
CA LYS A 7 28.26 15.81 52.74
C LYS A 7 27.43 14.53 52.94
N LEU A 8 28.05 13.46 53.45
CA LEU A 8 27.38 12.17 53.75
C LEU A 8 26.99 12.00 55.22
N LYS A 9 27.01 13.06 56.04
CA LYS A 9 26.68 13.00 57.48
C LYS A 9 25.46 13.80 57.94
N LEU A 10 24.76 14.48 57.04
CA LEU A 10 23.57 15.26 57.39
C LEU A 10 22.50 15.08 56.32
N LEU A 11 21.85 13.90 56.31
CA LEU A 11 20.46 13.63 55.85
C LEU A 11 20.21 12.11 55.86
N ARG A 12 19.93 11.56 57.05
CA ARG A 12 18.83 10.61 57.35
C ARG A 12 19.02 9.95 58.72
N PRO A 13 18.35 10.48 59.76
CA PRO A 13 17.75 9.66 60.80
C PRO A 13 16.28 9.39 60.41
N VAL A 14 16.05 8.38 59.56
CA VAL A 14 14.78 7.62 59.49
C VAL A 14 15.14 6.19 59.08
N LEU A 15 15.84 5.50 59.97
CA LEU A 15 16.12 4.07 59.91
C LEU A 15 15.81 3.52 61.31
N THR A 16 14.52 3.34 61.61
CA THR A 16 14.02 2.43 62.66
C THR A 16 12.51 2.25 62.48
N SER A 17 12.15 1.30 61.62
CA SER A 17 10.95 0.46 61.71
C SER A 17 11.05 -0.60 60.59
N LEU A 18 12.07 -1.44 60.67
CA LEU A 18 12.11 -2.69 59.91
C LEU A 18 11.66 -3.77 60.88
N CYS A 19 10.37 -4.11 60.85
CA CYS A 19 9.92 -5.40 61.38
C CYS A 19 10.77 -6.48 60.71
N SER A 20 11.44 -7.31 61.51
CA SER A 20 12.10 -8.51 61.04
C SER A 20 11.03 -9.50 60.55
N TYR A 21 10.63 -9.39 59.28
CA TYR A 21 9.79 -10.39 58.61
C TYR A 21 10.55 -11.71 58.54
N SER A 22 9.94 -12.82 58.98
CA SER A 22 10.60 -14.11 58.94
C SER A 22 10.75 -14.60 57.50
N SER A 23 11.80 -15.37 57.19
CA SER A 23 11.98 -15.94 55.83
C SER A 23 10.79 -16.79 55.36
N THR A 24 10.06 -17.37 56.32
CA THR A 24 8.85 -18.15 56.12
C THR A 24 7.69 -17.28 55.63
N ASP A 25 7.54 -16.07 56.19
CA ASP A 25 6.47 -15.13 55.82
C ASP A 25 6.69 -14.52 54.42
N GLN A 26 7.95 -14.27 54.04
CA GLN A 26 8.30 -13.82 52.68
C GLN A 26 7.96 -14.88 51.62
N THR A 27 8.24 -16.14 51.94
CA THR A 27 7.94 -17.28 51.04
C THR A 27 6.44 -17.48 50.88
N LEU A 28 5.66 -17.34 51.97
CA LEU A 28 4.20 -17.41 51.93
C LEU A 28 3.61 -16.32 51.05
N LEU A 29 4.06 -15.07 51.20
CA LEU A 29 3.58 -13.92 50.43
C LEU A 29 3.84 -14.07 48.92
N LEU A 30 5.03 -14.56 48.54
CA LEU A 30 5.39 -14.85 47.15
C LEU A 30 4.54 -15.99 46.55
N ASN A 31 4.26 -17.04 47.33
CA ASN A 31 3.41 -18.15 46.91
C ASN A 31 1.94 -17.71 46.73
N GLU A 32 1.42 -16.85 47.60
CA GLU A 32 0.07 -16.29 47.46
C GLU A 32 -0.04 -15.42 46.20
N PHE A 33 0.93 -14.54 45.96
CA PHE A 33 1.00 -13.72 44.75
C PHE A 33 1.00 -14.60 43.49
N THR A 34 1.89 -15.59 43.46
CA THR A 34 2.01 -16.55 42.35
C THR A 34 0.67 -17.22 42.08
N ARG A 35 0.03 -17.77 43.12
CA ARG A 35 -1.27 -18.42 43.01
C ARG A 35 -2.33 -17.50 42.40
N PHE A 36 -2.44 -16.25 42.85
CA PHE A 36 -3.44 -15.31 42.32
C PHE A 36 -3.17 -14.90 40.87
N CYS A 37 -1.90 -14.74 40.48
CA CYS A 37 -1.53 -14.49 39.08
C CYS A 37 -1.97 -15.64 38.16
N TYR A 38 -1.72 -16.90 38.55
CA TYR A 38 -2.14 -18.07 37.77
C TYR A 38 -3.66 -18.31 37.79
N GLN A 39 -4.35 -17.89 38.86
CA GLN A 39 -5.82 -17.88 38.91
C GLN A 39 -6.45 -16.73 38.12
N ARG A 40 -5.64 -15.80 37.58
CA ARG A 40 -6.08 -14.60 36.86
C ARG A 40 -6.97 -13.66 37.70
N ASP A 41 -6.83 -13.70 39.03
CA ASP A 41 -7.52 -12.79 39.95
C ASP A 41 -6.72 -11.49 40.09
N LEU A 42 -6.93 -10.59 39.11
CA LEU A 42 -6.18 -9.33 38.98
C LEU A 42 -6.26 -8.44 40.24
N PRO A 43 -7.43 -8.18 40.86
CA PRO A 43 -7.51 -7.34 42.06
C PRO A 43 -6.77 -7.93 43.27
N LYS A 44 -6.84 -9.25 43.49
CA LYS A 44 -6.11 -9.89 44.59
C LYS A 44 -4.61 -9.87 44.34
N ALA A 45 -4.18 -10.17 43.12
CA ALA A 45 -2.76 -10.14 42.76
C ALA A 45 -2.15 -8.75 42.99
N LEU A 46 -2.82 -7.67 42.59
CA LEU A 46 -2.32 -6.30 42.77
C LEU A 46 -2.23 -5.88 44.25
N ARG A 47 -3.20 -6.27 45.09
CA ARG A 47 -3.13 -6.00 46.54
C ARG A 47 -1.91 -6.68 47.19
N VAL A 48 -1.63 -7.92 46.79
CA VAL A 48 -0.44 -8.63 47.27
C VAL A 48 0.84 -7.98 46.72
N MET A 49 0.83 -7.51 45.47
CA MET A 49 1.95 -6.79 44.85
C MET A 49 2.31 -5.48 45.57
N ASP A 50 1.32 -4.69 46.02
CA ASP A 50 1.57 -3.48 46.83
C ASP A 50 2.28 -3.84 48.14
N THR A 51 1.92 -4.98 48.73
CA THR A 51 2.59 -5.51 49.93
C THR A 51 4.00 -6.00 49.62
N LEU A 52 4.23 -6.64 48.47
CA LEU A 52 5.57 -7.00 48.00
C LEU A 52 6.45 -5.75 47.79
N GLN A 53 5.88 -4.67 47.23
CA GLN A 53 6.61 -3.43 46.99
C GLN A 53 7.07 -2.76 48.29
N SER A 54 6.22 -2.73 49.32
CA SER A 54 6.57 -2.12 50.61
C SER A 54 7.67 -2.88 51.34
N HIS A 55 7.82 -4.18 51.07
CA HIS A 55 8.89 -5.03 51.61
C HIS A 55 10.11 -5.16 50.68
N GLY A 56 10.08 -4.56 49.48
CA GLY A 56 11.17 -4.67 48.51
C GLY A 56 11.38 -6.09 47.99
N LEU A 57 10.29 -6.83 47.78
CA LEU A 57 10.30 -8.20 47.27
C LEU A 57 9.80 -8.24 45.83
N TRP A 58 10.36 -9.14 45.02
CA TRP A 58 9.93 -9.42 43.66
C TRP A 58 9.73 -10.91 43.46
N ALA A 59 8.64 -11.27 42.77
CA ALA A 59 8.42 -12.63 42.31
C ALA A 59 9.27 -12.97 41.08
N ASP A 60 9.19 -14.22 40.62
CA ASP A 60 9.90 -14.64 39.41
C ASP A 60 9.28 -14.04 38.13
N SER A 61 10.04 -14.08 37.03
CA SER A 61 9.60 -13.51 35.75
C SER A 61 8.38 -14.21 35.16
N ALA A 62 8.18 -15.50 35.47
CA ALA A 62 7.03 -16.27 34.99
C ALA A 62 5.72 -15.78 35.61
N THR A 63 5.73 -15.53 36.92
CA THR A 63 4.58 -15.01 37.67
C THR A 63 4.13 -13.66 37.15
N TYR A 64 5.06 -12.70 37.00
CA TYR A 64 4.71 -11.40 36.42
C TYR A 64 4.26 -11.49 34.96
N SER A 65 4.81 -12.44 34.18
CA SER A 65 4.34 -12.67 32.80
C SER A 65 2.86 -13.06 32.76
N GLU A 66 2.39 -13.92 33.66
CA GLU A 66 0.98 -14.30 33.71
C GLU A 66 0.10 -13.14 34.18
N LEU A 67 0.56 -12.34 35.14
CA LEU A 67 -0.14 -11.12 35.55
C LEU A 67 -0.29 -10.12 34.40
N ILE A 68 0.78 -9.86 33.64
CA ILE A 68 0.73 -8.95 32.49
C ILE A 68 -0.17 -9.51 31.39
N LYS A 69 -0.17 -10.83 31.15
CA LYS A 69 -1.12 -11.47 30.22
C LYS A 69 -2.56 -11.28 30.67
N CYS A 70 -2.83 -11.37 31.97
CA CYS A 70 -4.14 -11.07 32.54
C CYS A 70 -4.54 -9.59 32.32
N CYS A 71 -3.61 -8.65 32.49
CA CYS A 71 -3.86 -7.23 32.15
C CYS A 71 -4.20 -7.06 30.66
N MET A 72 -3.46 -7.73 29.77
CA MET A 72 -3.71 -7.68 28.31
C MET A 72 -5.09 -8.22 27.93
N SER A 73 -5.55 -9.31 28.55
CA SER A 73 -6.88 -9.89 28.23
C SER A 73 -8.03 -8.99 28.66
N HIS A 74 -7.87 -8.26 29.78
CA HIS A 74 -8.89 -7.36 30.31
C HIS A 74 -8.76 -5.92 29.80
N ARG A 75 -7.74 -5.61 28.98
CA ARG A 75 -7.37 -4.23 28.60
C ARG A 75 -7.20 -3.30 29.81
N ALA A 76 -6.64 -3.84 30.89
CA ALA A 76 -6.47 -3.20 32.18
C ALA A 76 -5.21 -2.31 32.18
N VAL A 77 -5.32 -1.12 31.59
CA VAL A 77 -4.17 -0.20 31.37
C VAL A 77 -3.61 0.32 32.69
N HIS A 78 -4.48 0.71 33.63
CA HIS A 78 -4.07 1.28 34.91
C HIS A 78 -3.28 0.26 35.72
N GLU A 79 -3.79 -0.96 35.79
CA GLU A 79 -3.19 -2.11 36.46
C GLU A 79 -1.86 -2.49 35.83
N GLY A 80 -1.75 -2.48 34.49
CA GLY A 80 -0.48 -2.67 33.79
C GLY A 80 0.59 -1.64 34.19
N ASN A 81 0.19 -0.37 34.37
CA ASN A 81 1.10 0.69 34.83
C ASN A 81 1.55 0.48 36.29
N LEU A 82 0.69 -0.06 37.16
CA LEU A 82 1.08 -0.44 38.52
C LEU A 82 2.14 -1.55 38.51
N VAL A 83 1.95 -2.57 37.65
CA VAL A 83 2.93 -3.65 37.48
C VAL A 83 4.27 -3.11 36.98
N ARG A 84 4.29 -2.23 35.97
CA ARG A 84 5.53 -1.56 35.53
C ARG A 84 6.20 -0.80 36.68
N ARG A 85 5.43 0.02 37.41
CA ARG A 85 5.97 0.82 38.53
C ARG A 85 6.64 -0.05 39.58
N HIS A 86 6.04 -1.18 39.92
CA HIS A 86 6.61 -2.14 40.87
C HIS A 86 7.89 -2.79 40.34
N LEU A 87 7.92 -3.18 39.06
CA LEU A 87 9.08 -3.85 38.44
C LEU A 87 10.32 -2.95 38.34
N TYR A 88 10.16 -1.64 38.23
CA TYR A 88 11.25 -0.66 38.19
C TYR A 88 11.45 0.07 39.53
N PHE A 89 10.72 -0.33 40.58
CA PHE A 89 10.80 0.30 41.90
C PHE A 89 12.22 0.18 42.50
N ASN A 90 12.69 1.25 43.15
CA ASN A 90 14.04 1.34 43.74
C ASN A 90 15.21 1.02 42.78
N GLY A 91 15.03 1.21 41.47
CA GLY A 91 16.08 0.94 40.48
C GLY A 91 16.28 -0.55 40.18
N HIS A 92 15.35 -1.41 40.62
CA HIS A 92 15.31 -2.81 40.18
C HIS A 92 15.16 -2.86 38.65
N GLN A 93 15.93 -3.75 38.01
CA GLN A 93 15.92 -3.92 36.56
C GLN A 93 15.29 -5.27 36.24
N PRO A 94 14.08 -5.31 35.64
CA PRO A 94 13.46 -6.57 35.28
C PRO A 94 14.31 -7.33 34.27
N MET A 95 14.26 -8.66 34.31
CA MET A 95 14.94 -9.49 33.32
C MET A 95 14.46 -9.12 31.90
N LEU A 96 15.36 -9.25 30.93
CA LEU A 96 15.13 -8.98 29.51
C LEU A 96 13.81 -9.57 28.98
N PHE A 97 13.49 -10.80 29.37
CA PHE A 97 12.22 -11.44 29.02
C PHE A 97 11.00 -10.64 29.51
N LEU A 98 11.02 -10.19 30.77
CA LEU A 98 9.89 -9.49 31.37
C LEU A 98 9.74 -8.06 30.83
N ALA A 99 10.86 -7.37 30.54
CA ALA A 99 10.84 -6.08 29.85
C ALA A 99 10.20 -6.19 28.45
N ASN A 100 10.53 -7.24 27.68
CA ASN A 100 9.89 -7.53 26.39
C ASN A 100 8.37 -7.78 26.53
N VAL A 101 7.94 -8.47 27.59
CA VAL A 101 6.51 -8.69 27.87
C VAL A 101 5.80 -7.38 28.18
N LEU A 102 6.43 -6.45 28.93
CA LEU A 102 5.89 -5.12 29.19
C LEU A 102 5.77 -4.28 27.91
N ILE A 103 6.79 -4.26 27.05
CA ILE A 103 6.72 -3.57 25.76
C ILE A 103 5.51 -4.08 24.96
N ASN A 104 5.38 -5.40 24.82
CA ASN A 104 4.26 -5.99 24.08
C ASN A 104 2.88 -5.67 24.69
N MET A 105 2.78 -5.55 26.02
CA MET A 105 1.56 -5.10 26.70
C MET A 105 1.20 -3.67 26.26
N TYR A 106 2.14 -2.72 26.33
CA TYR A 106 1.92 -1.34 25.92
C TYR A 106 1.58 -1.23 24.42
N VAL A 107 2.25 -2.01 23.57
CA VAL A 107 1.94 -2.09 22.14
C VAL A 107 0.50 -2.57 21.91
N LYS A 108 0.03 -3.60 22.63
CA LYS A 108 -1.36 -4.05 22.54
C LYS A 108 -2.39 -3.04 23.07
N PHE A 109 -1.99 -2.17 23.99
CA PHE A 109 -2.79 -1.05 24.46
C PHE A 109 -2.73 0.18 23.54
N ASN A 110 -1.95 0.12 22.45
CA ASN A 110 -1.72 1.23 21.53
C ASN A 110 -1.04 2.45 22.20
N LEU A 111 -0.23 2.19 23.23
CA LEU A 111 0.53 3.18 24.01
C LEU A 111 2.01 3.13 23.60
N LEU A 112 2.31 3.61 22.38
CA LEU A 112 3.65 3.50 21.79
C LEU A 112 4.72 4.29 22.55
N THR A 113 4.37 5.46 23.10
CA THR A 113 5.30 6.26 23.92
C THR A 113 5.72 5.51 25.17
N ASP A 114 4.79 4.86 25.87
CA ASP A 114 5.11 4.07 27.06
C ASP A 114 5.93 2.83 26.72
N ALA A 115 5.64 2.17 25.59
CA ALA A 115 6.46 1.08 25.08
C ALA A 115 7.90 1.53 24.80
N HIS A 116 8.07 2.71 24.19
CA HIS A 116 9.39 3.29 23.92
C HIS A 116 10.13 3.65 25.20
N ASN A 117 9.46 4.22 26.20
CA ASN A 117 10.07 4.51 27.49
C ASN A 117 10.61 3.23 28.17
N VAL A 118 9.84 2.13 28.14
CA VAL A 118 10.33 0.84 28.65
C VAL A 118 11.55 0.37 27.85
N PHE A 119 11.54 0.55 26.54
CA PHE A 119 12.64 0.19 25.64
C PHE A 119 13.92 1.01 25.93
N ASP A 120 13.80 2.28 26.27
CA ASP A 120 14.90 3.17 26.67
C ASP A 120 15.50 2.79 28.02
N GLU A 121 14.65 2.34 28.95
CA GLU A 121 15.07 1.87 30.27
C GLU A 121 15.81 0.52 30.24
N MET A 122 15.76 -0.23 29.12
CA MET A 122 16.40 -1.55 29.00
C MET A 122 17.93 -1.45 28.88
N PRO A 123 18.71 -2.04 29.80
CA PRO A 123 20.17 -2.00 29.74
C PRO A 123 20.75 -2.90 28.64
N LEU A 124 20.04 -3.97 28.28
CA LEU A 124 20.37 -4.88 27.19
C LEU A 124 19.13 -5.12 26.35
N ARG A 125 19.31 -5.11 25.02
CA ARG A 125 18.24 -5.29 24.04
C ARG A 125 18.60 -6.48 23.15
N ASN A 126 17.61 -7.29 22.79
CA ASN A 126 17.77 -8.42 21.88
C ASN A 126 16.85 -8.26 20.65
N VAL A 127 16.90 -9.24 19.74
CA VAL A 127 16.06 -9.24 18.54
C VAL A 127 14.58 -9.03 18.86
N VAL A 128 14.06 -9.64 19.93
CA VAL A 128 12.65 -9.49 20.32
C VAL A 128 12.31 -8.04 20.69
N SER A 129 13.15 -7.34 21.47
CA SER A 129 12.90 -5.94 21.82
C SER A 129 12.86 -5.04 20.58
N TRP A 130 13.85 -5.18 19.68
CA TRP A 130 13.94 -4.35 18.46
C TRP A 130 12.76 -4.61 17.51
N THR A 131 12.48 -5.89 17.21
CA THR A 131 11.41 -6.29 16.29
C THR A 131 10.02 -5.91 16.81
N THR A 132 9.80 -5.99 18.14
CA THR A 132 8.53 -5.59 18.76
C THR A 132 8.28 -4.10 18.57
N MET A 133 9.29 -3.25 18.84
CA MET A 133 9.17 -1.80 18.64
C MET A 133 8.97 -1.43 17.17
N ILE A 134 9.81 -1.97 16.27
CA ILE A 134 9.70 -1.71 14.83
C ILE A 134 8.34 -2.16 14.29
N SER A 135 7.87 -3.36 14.67
CA SER A 135 6.56 -3.85 14.26
C SER A 135 5.42 -3.02 14.85
N ALA A 136 5.57 -2.48 16.05
CA ALA A 136 4.55 -1.65 16.69
C ALA A 136 4.36 -0.34 15.93
N TYR A 137 5.44 0.37 15.65
CA TYR A 137 5.44 1.58 14.83
C TYR A 137 4.99 1.33 13.39
N SER A 138 5.33 0.18 12.82
CA SER A 138 4.93 -0.14 11.44
C SER A 138 3.44 -0.50 11.31
N LYS A 139 2.79 -0.98 12.37
CA LYS A 139 1.39 -1.46 12.35
C LYS A 139 0.40 -0.46 12.94
N SER A 140 0.87 0.69 13.40
CA SER A 140 0.01 1.75 13.94
C SER A 140 -1.02 2.19 12.89
N LYS A 141 -2.26 2.39 13.35
CA LYS A 141 -3.39 2.83 12.51
C LYS A 141 -3.62 4.34 12.58
N GLN A 142 -2.72 5.09 13.20
CA GLN A 142 -2.91 6.52 13.46
C GLN A 142 -2.57 7.37 12.22
N GLN A 143 -3.14 8.58 12.16
CA GLN A 143 -2.88 9.57 11.09
C GLN A 143 -1.41 10.00 11.01
N GLN A 144 -0.60 9.76 12.06
CA GLN A 144 0.81 10.14 12.16
C GLN A 144 1.80 9.06 11.71
N LYS A 145 1.36 8.18 10.81
CA LYS A 145 2.11 7.03 10.28
C LYS A 145 3.51 7.35 9.77
N ALA A 146 3.73 8.56 9.23
CA ALA A 146 5.04 8.99 8.76
C ALA A 146 6.05 9.21 9.90
N LEU A 147 5.62 9.78 11.04
CA LEU A 147 6.49 10.00 12.20
C LEU A 147 6.85 8.67 12.86
N GLU A 148 5.86 7.78 13.01
CA GLU A 148 6.09 6.46 13.63
C GLU A 148 7.07 5.62 12.80
N LEU A 149 7.04 5.71 11.47
CA LEU A 149 8.05 5.07 10.62
C LEU A 149 9.45 5.69 10.79
N LEU A 150 9.55 7.00 11.07
CA LEU A 150 10.83 7.62 11.42
C LEU A 150 11.33 7.14 12.79
N ASP A 151 10.45 7.00 13.77
CA ASP A 151 10.79 6.42 15.08
C ASP A 151 11.27 4.97 14.91
N ALA A 152 10.63 4.19 14.03
CA ALA A 152 11.09 2.84 13.69
C ALA A 152 12.50 2.83 13.08
N LEU A 153 12.85 3.81 12.24
CA LEU A 153 14.21 3.96 11.70
C LEU A 153 15.21 4.38 12.78
N SER A 154 14.84 5.31 13.66
CA SER A 154 15.68 5.73 14.78
C SER A 154 16.03 4.55 15.67
N VAL A 155 15.01 3.78 16.08
CA VAL A 155 15.19 2.53 16.83
C VAL A 155 16.06 1.56 16.04
N PHE A 156 15.83 1.40 14.73
CA PHE A 156 16.67 0.52 13.93
C PHE A 156 18.16 0.96 13.88
N ASP A 157 18.42 2.27 13.80
CA ASP A 157 19.77 2.81 13.67
C ASP A 157 20.60 2.76 14.96
N GLU A 158 19.95 2.66 16.12
CA GLU A 158 20.61 2.38 17.41
C GLU A 158 21.16 0.95 17.51
N MET A 159 20.69 0.03 16.66
CA MET A 159 21.12 -1.37 16.72
C MET A 159 22.53 -1.55 16.15
N VAL A 160 23.50 -1.77 17.03
CA VAL A 160 24.91 -2.01 16.66
C VAL A 160 25.16 -3.42 16.10
N THR A 161 24.42 -4.42 16.58
CA THR A 161 24.72 -5.85 16.32
C THR A 161 24.43 -6.30 14.90
N GLY A 162 23.41 -5.70 14.25
CA GLY A 162 22.95 -6.10 12.93
C GLY A 162 22.39 -7.53 12.90
N ASP A 163 21.07 -7.69 12.98
CA ASP A 163 20.42 -9.01 12.93
C ASP A 163 19.47 -9.10 11.71
N ALA A 164 19.48 -10.24 11.02
CA ALA A 164 18.68 -10.45 9.81
C ALA A 164 17.17 -10.36 10.06
N ILE A 165 16.68 -10.79 11.22
CA ILE A 165 15.26 -10.73 11.59
C ILE A 165 14.83 -9.27 11.82
N VAL A 166 15.72 -8.45 12.38
CA VAL A 166 15.47 -7.01 12.57
C VAL A 166 15.45 -6.29 11.21
N TRP A 167 16.39 -6.62 10.31
CA TRP A 167 16.37 -6.16 8.92
C TRP A 167 15.06 -6.52 8.20
N ASN A 168 14.61 -7.77 8.35
CA ASN A 168 13.36 -8.24 7.76
C ASN A 168 12.15 -7.44 8.28
N SER A 169 12.14 -7.14 9.58
CA SER A 169 11.07 -6.39 10.23
C SER A 169 11.00 -4.95 9.74
N ILE A 170 12.13 -4.24 9.65
CA ILE A 170 12.13 -2.84 9.19
C ILE A 170 11.83 -2.74 7.69
N ILE A 171 12.41 -3.60 6.84
CA ILE A 171 12.14 -3.62 5.40
C ILE A 171 10.67 -3.98 5.15
N GLY A 172 10.15 -4.98 5.86
CA GLY A 172 8.74 -5.38 5.78
C GLY A 172 7.80 -4.26 6.23
N GLY A 173 8.13 -3.57 7.32
CA GLY A 173 7.37 -2.42 7.83
C GLY A 173 7.27 -1.29 6.81
N PHE A 174 8.38 -0.90 6.20
CA PHE A 174 8.39 0.14 5.16
C PHE A 174 7.65 -0.29 3.89
N ALA A 175 7.86 -1.54 3.44
CA ALA A 175 7.21 -2.07 2.24
C ALA A 175 5.69 -2.21 2.39
N GLN A 176 5.18 -2.54 3.58
CA GLN A 176 3.73 -2.64 3.84
C GLN A 176 3.03 -1.28 3.91
N ASN A 177 3.78 -0.22 4.18
CA ASN A 177 3.25 1.13 4.41
C ASN A 177 3.46 2.07 3.22
N SER A 178 3.55 1.52 2.01
CA SER A 178 3.71 2.25 0.75
C SER A 178 4.97 3.13 0.68
N LYS A 179 5.95 2.94 1.59
CA LYS A 179 7.27 3.59 1.56
C LYS A 179 8.30 2.70 0.87
N SER A 180 7.97 2.33 -0.37
CA SER A 180 8.73 1.37 -1.17
C SER A 180 10.17 1.80 -1.46
N ASP A 181 10.44 3.10 -1.64
CA ASP A 181 11.80 3.60 -1.93
C ASP A 181 12.73 3.40 -0.72
N GLU A 182 12.25 3.72 0.48
CA GLU A 182 12.99 3.51 1.73
C GLU A 182 13.21 2.02 2.01
N ALA A 183 12.21 1.16 1.76
CA ALA A 183 12.39 -0.29 1.87
C ALA A 183 13.53 -0.82 0.98
N LEU A 184 13.65 -0.30 -0.25
CA LEU A 184 14.72 -0.67 -1.19
C LEU A 184 16.08 -0.07 -0.78
N LYS A 185 16.11 1.14 -0.21
CA LYS A 185 17.34 1.72 0.37
C LYS A 185 17.85 0.89 1.55
N LEU A 186 16.95 0.48 2.45
CA LEU A 186 17.27 -0.41 3.57
C LEU A 186 17.79 -1.77 3.08
N PHE A 187 17.15 -2.37 2.06
CA PHE A 187 17.66 -3.60 1.45
C PHE A 187 19.07 -3.45 0.87
N LYS A 188 19.36 -2.33 0.18
CA LYS A 188 20.72 -2.03 -0.31
C LYS A 188 21.71 -1.87 0.85
N ARG A 189 21.32 -1.21 1.94
CA ARG A 189 22.14 -1.06 3.16
C ARG A 189 22.41 -2.41 3.82
N MET A 190 21.40 -3.26 3.95
CA MET A 190 21.51 -4.65 4.43
C MET A 190 22.55 -5.44 3.62
N LYS A 191 22.45 -5.39 2.28
CA LYS A 191 23.39 -6.07 1.38
C LYS A 191 24.82 -5.52 1.48
N ARG A 192 24.99 -4.20 1.57
CA ARG A 192 26.31 -3.57 1.77
C ARG A 192 26.91 -3.93 3.13
N GLY A 193 26.08 -4.15 4.14
CA GLY A 193 26.49 -4.66 5.44
C GLY A 193 26.84 -6.15 5.48
N GLY A 194 26.75 -6.87 4.35
CA GLY A 194 27.10 -8.29 4.27
C GLY A 194 26.01 -9.26 4.71
N PHE A 195 24.79 -8.78 5.02
CA PHE A 195 23.70 -9.64 5.47
C PHE A 195 23.01 -10.39 4.32
N THR A 196 22.70 -11.66 4.54
CA THR A 196 21.95 -12.50 3.60
C THR A 196 20.47 -12.14 3.63
N ALA A 197 19.86 -12.08 2.45
CA ALA A 197 18.42 -11.81 2.36
C ALA A 197 17.68 -13.14 2.33
N GLU A 198 16.79 -13.32 3.28
CA GLU A 198 15.93 -14.49 3.43
C GLU A 198 14.66 -14.32 2.59
N GLN A 199 13.83 -15.38 2.52
CA GLN A 199 12.60 -15.37 1.73
C GLN A 199 11.63 -14.26 2.15
N ALA A 200 11.52 -13.99 3.46
CA ALA A 200 10.70 -12.91 4.01
C ALA A 200 11.22 -11.52 3.58
N THR A 201 12.53 -11.31 3.55
CA THR A 201 13.15 -10.08 3.03
C THR A 201 12.80 -9.91 1.57
N LEU A 202 13.00 -10.96 0.77
CA LEU A 202 12.81 -10.94 -0.68
C LEU A 202 11.35 -10.69 -1.04
N THR A 203 10.41 -11.27 -0.29
CA THR A 203 8.98 -10.98 -0.43
C THR A 203 8.67 -9.49 -0.18
N SER A 204 9.28 -8.89 0.84
CA SER A 204 9.12 -7.45 1.13
C SER A 204 9.74 -6.57 0.04
N VAL A 205 10.89 -6.98 -0.51
CA VAL A 205 11.54 -6.31 -1.63
C VAL A 205 10.68 -6.38 -2.90
N LEU A 206 10.13 -7.54 -3.23
CA LEU A 206 9.22 -7.70 -4.37
C LEU A 206 7.99 -6.80 -4.20
N ARG A 207 7.40 -6.73 -3.00
CA ARG A 207 6.31 -5.80 -2.69
C ARG A 207 6.71 -4.35 -2.96
N ALA A 208 7.90 -3.92 -2.52
CA ALA A 208 8.39 -2.57 -2.79
C ALA A 208 8.58 -2.32 -4.30
N CYS A 209 9.09 -3.31 -5.06
CA CYS A 209 9.18 -3.24 -6.52
C CYS A 209 7.80 -3.07 -7.17
N THR A 210 6.75 -3.73 -6.66
CA THR A 210 5.38 -3.57 -7.18
C THR A 210 4.85 -2.14 -7.02
N GLY A 211 5.09 -1.51 -5.87
CA GLY A 211 4.61 -0.15 -5.58
C GLY A 211 5.24 0.92 -6.48
N LEU A 212 6.50 0.71 -6.86
CA LEU A 212 7.26 1.62 -7.73
C LEU A 212 7.32 1.17 -9.19
N THR A 213 6.73 0.03 -9.52
CA THR A 213 6.77 -0.57 -10.88
C THR A 213 8.19 -0.77 -11.41
N LEU A 214 9.14 -1.14 -10.53
CA LEU A 214 10.57 -1.28 -10.84
C LEU A 214 10.90 -2.71 -11.30
N LEU A 215 10.57 -3.01 -12.56
CA LEU A 215 10.75 -4.35 -13.13
C LEU A 215 12.19 -4.84 -13.05
N GLU A 216 13.18 -3.99 -13.38
CA GLU A 216 14.59 -4.42 -13.42
C GLU A 216 15.10 -4.84 -12.04
N LEU A 217 14.69 -4.13 -10.98
CA LEU A 217 15.01 -4.50 -9.60
C LEU A 217 14.25 -5.76 -9.17
N GLY A 218 12.99 -5.91 -9.58
CA GLY A 218 12.23 -7.14 -9.36
C GLY A 218 12.88 -8.36 -10.01
N MET A 219 13.40 -8.23 -11.23
CA MET A 219 14.16 -9.28 -11.91
C MET A 219 15.47 -9.61 -11.19
N GLN A 220 16.19 -8.60 -10.68
CA GLN A 220 17.38 -8.84 -9.87
C GLN A 220 17.04 -9.59 -8.58
N ALA A 221 15.94 -9.24 -7.91
CA ALA A 221 15.45 -9.98 -6.75
C ALA A 221 15.08 -11.43 -7.11
N HIS A 222 14.44 -11.66 -8.27
CA HIS A 222 14.12 -12.99 -8.76
C HIS A 222 15.36 -13.86 -8.96
N VAL A 223 16.47 -13.31 -9.48
CA VAL A 223 17.76 -14.02 -9.58
C VAL A 223 18.30 -14.47 -8.21
N HIS A 224 18.00 -13.74 -7.13
CA HIS A 224 18.33 -14.21 -5.78
C HIS A 224 17.38 -15.29 -5.30
N ILE A 225 16.10 -15.20 -5.65
CA ILE A 225 15.05 -16.13 -5.23
C ILE A 225 15.24 -17.53 -5.83
N VAL A 226 15.67 -17.64 -7.09
CA VAL A 226 15.94 -18.94 -7.74
C VAL A 226 17.04 -19.77 -7.08
N LYS A 227 17.80 -19.19 -6.14
CA LYS A 227 18.84 -19.89 -5.38
C LYS A 227 18.30 -20.64 -4.16
N TYR A 228 17.04 -20.42 -3.79
CA TYR A 228 16.39 -21.03 -2.64
C TYR A 228 15.29 -21.99 -3.08
N ASP A 229 14.91 -22.92 -2.21
CA ASP A 229 13.67 -23.66 -2.38
C ASP A 229 12.49 -22.71 -2.12
N GLN A 230 11.69 -22.48 -3.16
CA GLN A 230 10.70 -21.41 -3.17
C GLN A 230 9.40 -21.90 -2.56
N ASP A 231 8.98 -21.27 -1.46
CA ASP A 231 7.65 -21.51 -0.93
C ASP A 231 6.56 -20.87 -1.82
N LEU A 232 5.31 -21.23 -1.53
CA LEU A 232 4.15 -20.73 -2.28
C LEU A 232 3.98 -19.20 -2.13
N ILE A 233 4.38 -18.65 -0.97
CA ILE A 233 4.26 -17.21 -0.67
C ILE A 233 5.18 -16.39 -1.57
N LEU A 234 6.44 -16.82 -1.69
CA LEU A 234 7.47 -16.15 -2.48
C LEU A 234 7.16 -16.24 -3.98
N ASN A 235 6.66 -17.39 -4.43
CA ASN A 235 6.19 -17.56 -5.81
C ASN A 235 4.97 -16.68 -6.13
N ASN A 236 3.99 -16.62 -5.22
CA ASN A 236 2.85 -15.73 -5.36
C ASN A 236 3.29 -14.25 -5.41
N ALA A 237 4.28 -13.86 -4.61
CA ALA A 237 4.86 -12.51 -4.65
C ALA A 237 5.61 -12.22 -5.97
N LEU A 238 6.27 -13.21 -6.57
CA LEU A 238 6.90 -13.07 -7.89
C LEU A 238 5.86 -12.85 -8.99
N VAL A 239 4.80 -13.67 -9.01
CA VAL A 239 3.70 -13.53 -9.97
C VAL A 239 3.06 -12.14 -9.83
N ASP A 240 2.73 -11.71 -8.60
CA ASP A 240 2.17 -10.37 -8.33
C ASP A 240 3.10 -9.26 -8.81
N MET A 241 4.42 -9.39 -8.55
CA MET A 241 5.42 -8.41 -8.98
C MET A 241 5.48 -8.27 -10.49
N TYR A 242 5.55 -9.39 -11.21
CA TYR A 242 5.60 -9.34 -12.68
C TYR A 242 4.30 -8.80 -13.29
N CYS A 243 3.14 -9.23 -12.79
CA CYS A 243 1.84 -8.70 -13.22
C CYS A 243 1.74 -7.18 -12.98
N LYS A 244 2.10 -6.72 -11.77
CA LYS A 244 2.06 -5.30 -11.39
C LYS A 244 3.18 -4.47 -11.98
N CYS A 245 4.16 -5.05 -12.66
CA CYS A 245 5.17 -4.34 -13.46
C CYS A 245 4.91 -4.43 -14.97
N GLY A 246 3.77 -5.00 -15.37
CA GLY A 246 3.40 -5.15 -16.78
C GLY A 246 4.29 -6.11 -17.56
N SER A 247 4.92 -7.10 -16.91
CA SER A 247 5.67 -8.18 -17.58
C SER A 247 4.89 -9.49 -17.47
N LEU A 248 3.77 -9.59 -18.20
CA LEU A 248 2.88 -10.75 -18.11
C LEU A 248 3.52 -12.06 -18.57
N ASP A 249 4.43 -12.03 -19.54
CA ASP A 249 5.08 -13.26 -20.01
C ASP A 249 5.97 -13.88 -18.93
N ASP A 250 6.68 -13.05 -18.15
CA ASP A 250 7.45 -13.53 -17.00
C ASP A 250 6.52 -14.03 -15.89
N ALA A 251 5.40 -13.34 -15.63
CA ALA A 251 4.39 -13.81 -14.68
C ALA A 251 3.84 -15.19 -15.07
N ARG A 252 3.52 -15.40 -16.36
CA ARG A 252 3.07 -16.70 -16.91
C ARG A 252 4.12 -17.78 -16.72
N ARG A 253 5.40 -17.47 -16.97
CA ARG A 253 6.51 -18.43 -16.79
C ARG A 253 6.61 -18.90 -15.35
N VAL A 254 6.57 -17.97 -14.38
CA VAL A 254 6.56 -18.33 -12.96
C VAL A 254 5.32 -19.16 -12.63
N PHE A 255 4.13 -18.68 -12.96
CA PHE A 255 2.86 -19.36 -12.70
C PHE A 255 2.83 -20.79 -13.26
N ASN A 256 3.25 -20.97 -14.51
CA ASN A 256 3.27 -22.28 -15.18
C ASN A 256 4.34 -23.21 -14.59
N GLY A 257 5.45 -22.68 -14.09
CA GLY A 257 6.52 -23.45 -13.44
C GLY A 257 6.20 -23.91 -12.02
N MET A 258 5.18 -23.35 -11.37
CA MET A 258 4.77 -23.75 -10.02
C MET A 258 4.15 -25.16 -10.01
N LYS A 259 4.63 -26.03 -9.10
CA LYS A 259 4.12 -27.39 -8.92
C LYS A 259 2.75 -27.41 -8.22
N GLU A 260 2.59 -26.54 -7.24
CA GLU A 260 1.36 -26.35 -6.47
C GLU A 260 0.85 -24.93 -6.66
N ARG A 261 -0.48 -24.77 -6.71
CA ARG A 261 -1.14 -23.48 -6.88
C ARG A 261 -2.32 -23.42 -5.93
N ASP A 262 -2.35 -22.43 -5.06
CA ASP A 262 -3.48 -22.18 -4.17
C ASP A 262 -4.41 -21.11 -4.76
N VAL A 263 -5.50 -20.83 -4.02
CA VAL A 263 -6.45 -19.77 -4.37
C VAL A 263 -5.76 -18.42 -4.57
N ILE A 264 -4.67 -18.14 -3.84
CA ILE A 264 -3.92 -16.88 -3.96
C ILE A 264 -3.17 -16.87 -5.30
N THR A 265 -2.49 -17.95 -5.69
CA THR A 265 -1.80 -18.07 -6.97
C THR A 265 -2.73 -17.79 -8.15
N TRP A 266 -3.89 -18.44 -8.17
CA TRP A 266 -4.89 -18.24 -9.22
C TRP A 266 -5.46 -16.82 -9.22
N SER A 267 -5.83 -16.30 -8.04
CA SER A 267 -6.42 -14.95 -7.91
C SER A 267 -5.47 -13.85 -8.35
N THR A 268 -4.19 -13.96 -7.99
CA THR A 268 -3.14 -13.01 -8.40
C THR A 268 -2.99 -12.99 -9.91
N MET A 269 -2.94 -14.17 -10.56
CA MET A 269 -2.77 -14.24 -12.02
C MET A 269 -4.02 -13.76 -12.77
N ILE A 270 -5.22 -14.12 -12.32
CA ILE A 270 -6.50 -13.65 -12.91
C ILE A 270 -6.57 -12.11 -12.82
N SER A 271 -6.32 -11.55 -11.65
CA SER A 271 -6.34 -10.10 -11.43
C SER A 271 -5.26 -9.40 -12.25
N GLY A 272 -4.06 -10.00 -12.33
CA GLY A 272 -2.95 -9.51 -13.13
C GLY A 272 -3.27 -9.45 -14.62
N LEU A 273 -3.89 -10.50 -15.19
CA LEU A 273 -4.33 -10.51 -16.59
C LEU A 273 -5.37 -9.42 -16.85
N ALA A 274 -6.37 -9.30 -15.98
CA ALA A 274 -7.44 -8.31 -16.10
C ALA A 274 -6.90 -6.87 -16.05
N GLN A 275 -6.01 -6.56 -15.09
CA GLN A 275 -5.33 -5.27 -14.98
C GLN A 275 -4.40 -4.96 -16.16
N ASN A 276 -4.03 -5.96 -16.96
CA ASN A 276 -3.19 -5.80 -18.13
C ASN A 276 -3.97 -5.76 -19.45
N GLY A 277 -5.30 -5.73 -19.39
CA GLY A 277 -6.18 -5.67 -20.55
C GLY A 277 -6.48 -7.03 -21.16
N TYR A 278 -5.96 -8.13 -20.63
CA TYR A 278 -6.17 -9.49 -21.15
C TYR A 278 -7.41 -10.14 -20.50
N SER A 279 -8.54 -9.44 -20.50
CA SER A 279 -9.76 -9.84 -19.80
C SER A 279 -10.28 -11.23 -20.21
N GLN A 280 -10.28 -11.54 -21.50
CA GLN A 280 -10.73 -12.85 -21.99
C GLN A 280 -9.83 -14.00 -21.51
N GLU A 281 -8.53 -13.76 -21.39
CA GLU A 281 -7.61 -14.74 -20.82
C GLU A 281 -7.82 -14.91 -19.31
N ALA A 282 -8.11 -13.81 -18.60
CA ALA A 282 -8.44 -13.86 -17.18
C ALA A 282 -9.67 -14.76 -16.91
N LEU A 283 -10.71 -14.63 -17.73
CA LEU A 283 -11.92 -15.48 -17.64
C LEU A 283 -11.63 -16.94 -17.98
N LYS A 284 -10.84 -17.23 -19.02
CA LYS A 284 -10.40 -18.60 -19.34
C LYS A 284 -9.58 -19.22 -18.20
N LEU A 285 -8.73 -18.41 -17.55
CA LEU A 285 -7.94 -18.86 -16.41
C LEU A 285 -8.82 -19.13 -15.18
N PHE A 286 -9.89 -18.35 -14.98
CA PHE A 286 -10.90 -18.62 -13.96
C PHE A 286 -11.65 -19.94 -14.19
N GLU A 287 -12.01 -20.26 -15.44
CA GLU A 287 -12.58 -21.57 -15.78
C GLU A 287 -11.60 -22.71 -15.47
N SER A 288 -10.31 -22.52 -15.78
CA SER A 288 -9.26 -23.49 -15.47
C SER A 288 -9.08 -23.68 -13.96
N MET A 289 -9.17 -22.60 -13.18
CA MET A 289 -9.16 -22.65 -11.72
C MET A 289 -10.32 -23.51 -11.18
N LYS A 290 -11.54 -23.30 -11.68
CA LYS A 290 -12.70 -24.11 -11.29
C LYS A 290 -12.52 -25.58 -11.67
N ALA A 291 -12.01 -25.86 -12.88
CA ALA A 291 -11.73 -27.22 -13.33
C ALA A 291 -10.65 -27.93 -12.48
N SER A 292 -9.73 -27.17 -11.88
CA SER A 292 -8.74 -27.72 -10.93
C SER A 292 -9.32 -28.09 -9.56
N GLY A 293 -10.59 -27.77 -9.29
CA GLY A 293 -11.24 -27.97 -7.99
C GLY A 293 -10.93 -26.87 -6.97
N THR A 294 -10.13 -25.86 -7.32
CA THR A 294 -9.81 -24.74 -6.44
C THR A 294 -11.01 -23.79 -6.34
N LYS A 295 -11.54 -23.60 -5.13
CA LYS A 295 -12.67 -22.69 -4.90
C LYS A 295 -12.20 -21.23 -4.95
N PRO A 296 -12.95 -20.34 -5.62
CA PRO A 296 -12.64 -18.91 -5.61
C PRO A 296 -12.86 -18.30 -4.23
N ASN A 297 -12.10 -17.26 -3.93
CA ASN A 297 -12.34 -16.38 -2.79
C ASN A 297 -12.85 -15.01 -3.28
N TYR A 298 -13.09 -14.10 -2.34
CA TYR A 298 -13.58 -12.76 -2.66
C TYR A 298 -12.64 -12.00 -3.63
N ILE A 299 -11.31 -12.14 -3.47
CA ILE A 299 -10.33 -11.50 -4.36
C ILE A 299 -10.44 -12.07 -5.78
N THR A 300 -10.63 -13.39 -5.93
CA THR A 300 -10.80 -14.02 -7.24
C THR A 300 -11.96 -13.40 -8.00
N ILE A 301 -13.10 -13.21 -7.34
CA ILE A 301 -14.30 -12.69 -8.00
C ILE A 301 -14.16 -11.21 -8.34
N VAL A 302 -13.51 -10.39 -7.49
CA VAL A 302 -13.15 -9.01 -7.86
C VAL A 302 -12.35 -9.00 -9.17
N GLY A 303 -11.34 -9.86 -9.31
CA GLY A 303 -10.54 -9.96 -10.55
C GLY A 303 -11.37 -10.34 -11.78
N VAL A 304 -12.33 -11.26 -11.62
CA VAL A 304 -13.27 -11.68 -12.67
C VAL A 304 -14.21 -10.55 -13.08
N LEU A 305 -14.84 -9.87 -12.11
CA LEU A 305 -15.74 -8.75 -12.38
C LEU A 305 -15.00 -7.56 -13.00
N PHE A 306 -13.76 -7.31 -12.56
CA PHE A 306 -12.89 -6.32 -13.19
C PHE A 306 -12.61 -6.67 -14.65
N ALA A 307 -12.35 -7.94 -14.97
CA ALA A 307 -12.17 -8.41 -16.34
C ALA A 307 -13.45 -8.19 -17.18
N CYS A 308 -14.62 -8.54 -16.65
CA CYS A 308 -15.92 -8.30 -17.30
C CYS A 308 -16.15 -6.80 -17.56
N SER A 309 -15.90 -5.95 -16.55
CA SER A 309 -16.02 -4.50 -16.71
C SER A 309 -15.13 -3.96 -17.82
N HIS A 310 -13.88 -4.41 -17.90
CA HIS A 310 -12.93 -3.90 -18.91
C HIS A 310 -13.05 -4.56 -20.29
N ALA A 311 -13.93 -5.55 -20.43
CA ALA A 311 -14.28 -6.15 -21.71
C ALA A 311 -15.72 -5.85 -22.15
N GLY A 312 -16.49 -5.11 -21.35
CA GLY A 312 -17.90 -4.80 -21.62
C GLY A 312 -18.83 -6.02 -21.56
N LEU A 313 -18.47 -7.05 -20.81
CA LEU A 313 -19.21 -8.32 -20.73
C LEU A 313 -20.30 -8.22 -19.65
N LEU A 314 -21.39 -7.52 -19.98
CA LEU A 314 -22.46 -7.22 -19.03
C LEU A 314 -23.14 -8.47 -18.44
N GLU A 315 -23.52 -9.41 -19.31
CA GLU A 315 -24.20 -10.64 -18.90
C GLU A 315 -23.31 -11.54 -18.03
N ASP A 316 -22.05 -11.70 -18.43
CA ASP A 316 -21.06 -12.46 -17.65
C ASP A 316 -20.82 -11.80 -16.28
N GLY A 317 -20.73 -10.46 -16.24
CA GLY A 317 -20.58 -9.71 -14.99
C GLY A 317 -21.71 -10.01 -14.00
N TRP A 318 -22.97 -9.94 -14.45
CA TRP A 318 -24.13 -10.29 -13.63
C TRP A 318 -24.16 -11.76 -13.22
N TYR A 319 -23.80 -12.66 -14.14
CA TYR A 319 -23.71 -14.09 -13.85
C TYR A 319 -22.72 -14.35 -12.71
N TYR A 320 -21.49 -13.83 -12.83
CA TYR A 320 -20.46 -14.04 -11.81
C TYR A 320 -20.83 -13.36 -10.48
N PHE A 321 -21.34 -12.14 -10.50
CA PHE A 321 -21.75 -11.41 -9.30
C PHE A 321 -22.82 -12.19 -8.50
N ARG A 322 -23.86 -12.71 -9.19
CA ARG A 322 -24.90 -13.53 -8.54
C ARG A 322 -24.38 -14.90 -8.09
N SER A 323 -23.42 -15.46 -8.82
CA SER A 323 -22.81 -16.75 -8.48
C SER A 323 -22.03 -16.72 -7.17
N MET A 324 -21.53 -15.55 -6.74
CA MET A 324 -20.77 -15.37 -5.50
C MET A 324 -21.49 -15.95 -4.28
N LYS A 325 -22.69 -15.44 -4.01
CA LYS A 325 -23.49 -15.88 -2.86
C LYS A 325 -24.08 -17.25 -3.11
N LYS A 326 -24.61 -17.50 -4.32
CA LYS A 326 -25.35 -18.73 -4.66
C LYS A 326 -24.47 -20.00 -4.72
N LEU A 327 -23.27 -19.91 -5.29
CA LEU A 327 -22.41 -21.07 -5.54
C LEU A 327 -21.23 -21.16 -4.57
N TYR A 328 -20.75 -20.02 -4.08
CA TYR A 328 -19.51 -19.97 -3.29
C TYR A 328 -19.72 -19.49 -1.85
N GLY A 329 -20.93 -19.01 -1.50
CA GLY A 329 -21.21 -18.46 -0.16
C GLY A 329 -20.39 -17.20 0.16
N ILE A 330 -20.03 -16.42 -0.87
CA ILE A 330 -19.27 -15.18 -0.73
C ILE A 330 -20.25 -14.02 -0.77
N ASP A 331 -20.32 -13.25 0.31
CA ASP A 331 -21.09 -12.01 0.34
C ASP A 331 -20.35 -10.90 -0.43
N PRO A 332 -21.05 -10.14 -1.30
CA PRO A 332 -20.46 -9.00 -1.99
C PRO A 332 -19.96 -7.92 -1.02
N VAL A 333 -18.72 -7.49 -1.23
CA VAL A 333 -18.13 -6.31 -0.57
C VAL A 333 -17.98 -5.16 -1.55
N ARG A 334 -17.64 -3.96 -1.05
CA ARG A 334 -17.55 -2.70 -1.83
C ARG A 334 -16.82 -2.83 -3.16
N GLU A 335 -15.72 -3.57 -3.21
CA GLU A 335 -14.91 -3.77 -4.41
C GLU A 335 -15.68 -4.51 -5.52
N HIS A 336 -16.58 -5.43 -5.17
CA HIS A 336 -17.42 -6.15 -6.14
C HIS A 336 -18.49 -5.21 -6.72
N TYR A 337 -19.15 -4.43 -5.86
CA TYR A 337 -20.12 -3.42 -6.30
C TYR A 337 -19.46 -2.36 -7.17
N GLY A 338 -18.27 -1.88 -6.80
CA GLY A 338 -17.49 -0.93 -7.59
C GLY A 338 -17.21 -1.44 -9.01
N CYS A 339 -16.84 -2.72 -9.17
CA CYS A 339 -16.64 -3.33 -10.49
C CYS A 339 -17.95 -3.41 -11.30
N MET A 340 -19.07 -3.75 -10.65
CA MET A 340 -20.38 -3.81 -11.31
C MET A 340 -20.90 -2.43 -11.72
N ILE A 341 -20.73 -1.42 -10.86
CA ILE A 341 -21.10 -0.03 -11.15
C ILE A 341 -20.27 0.51 -12.32
N ASP A 342 -18.96 0.21 -12.36
CA ASP A 342 -18.09 0.55 -13.51
C ASP A 342 -18.60 -0.11 -14.80
N LEU A 343 -18.92 -1.41 -14.76
CA LEU A 343 -19.45 -2.16 -15.90
C LEU A 343 -20.77 -1.59 -16.41
N LEU A 344 -21.74 -1.36 -15.51
CA LEU A 344 -23.04 -0.79 -15.84
C LEU A 344 -22.91 0.63 -16.39
N GLY A 345 -22.03 1.44 -15.78
CA GLY A 345 -21.74 2.80 -16.21
C GLY A 345 -21.16 2.87 -17.63
N LYS A 346 -20.19 2.01 -17.95
CA LYS A 346 -19.61 1.88 -19.30
C LYS A 346 -20.63 1.34 -20.31
N ALA A 347 -21.55 0.47 -19.89
CA ALA A 347 -22.65 -0.03 -20.71
C ALA A 347 -23.81 0.97 -20.89
N GLY A 348 -23.75 2.15 -20.28
CA GLY A 348 -24.81 3.16 -20.34
C GLY A 348 -26.05 2.85 -19.50
N LYS A 349 -25.97 1.85 -18.61
CA LYS A 349 -27.06 1.40 -17.74
C LYS A 349 -27.02 2.13 -16.38
N LEU A 350 -27.11 3.46 -16.41
CA LEU A 350 -26.98 4.29 -15.21
C LEU A 350 -28.07 4.03 -14.17
N ASP A 351 -29.31 3.77 -14.61
CA ASP A 351 -30.43 3.48 -13.69
C ASP A 351 -30.18 2.17 -12.91
N ASP A 352 -29.69 1.14 -13.61
CA ASP A 352 -29.32 -0.13 -12.98
C ASP A 352 -28.13 0.04 -12.03
N ALA A 353 -27.17 0.93 -12.36
CA ALA A 353 -26.04 1.24 -11.49
C ALA A 353 -26.49 1.91 -10.19
N VAL A 354 -27.42 2.88 -10.27
CA VAL A 354 -28.01 3.55 -9.10
C VAL A 354 -28.84 2.57 -8.28
N LYS A 355 -29.62 1.71 -8.94
CA LYS A 355 -30.39 0.66 -8.26
C LYS A 355 -29.46 -0.28 -7.49
N LEU A 356 -28.40 -0.77 -8.12
CA LEU A 356 -27.43 -1.65 -7.47
C LEU A 356 -26.73 -0.96 -6.28
N LEU A 357 -26.42 0.33 -6.41
CA LEU A 357 -25.82 1.13 -5.34
C LEU A 357 -26.76 1.22 -4.13
N ASN A 358 -28.06 1.41 -4.35
CA ASN A 358 -29.08 1.43 -3.28
C ASN A 358 -29.33 0.05 -2.65
N GLU A 359 -29.07 -1.04 -3.38
CA GLU A 359 -29.17 -2.42 -2.90
C GLU A 359 -27.91 -2.89 -2.14
N MET A 360 -26.86 -2.05 -2.06
CA MET A 360 -25.65 -2.40 -1.33
C MET A 360 -25.94 -2.64 0.16
N GLU A 361 -25.53 -3.81 0.66
CA GLU A 361 -25.60 -4.13 2.10
C GLU A 361 -24.55 -3.33 2.93
N CYS A 362 -23.65 -2.60 2.26
CA CYS A 362 -22.59 -1.80 2.87
C CYS A 362 -22.65 -0.35 2.39
N GLU A 363 -22.16 0.59 3.21
CA GLU A 363 -22.12 2.00 2.83
C GLU A 363 -21.15 2.22 1.63
N PRO A 364 -21.61 2.87 0.56
CA PRO A 364 -20.75 3.19 -0.58
C PRO A 364 -19.62 4.15 -0.17
N ASP A 365 -18.41 3.86 -0.62
CA ASP A 365 -17.24 4.71 -0.38
C ASP A 365 -17.01 5.75 -1.47
N ALA A 366 -16.06 6.66 -1.25
CA ALA A 366 -15.69 7.70 -2.19
C ALA A 366 -15.29 7.13 -3.57
N VAL A 367 -14.66 5.95 -3.61
CA VAL A 367 -14.24 5.29 -4.86
C VAL A 367 -15.47 4.85 -5.66
N THR A 368 -16.46 4.23 -5.02
CA THR A 368 -17.70 3.78 -5.65
C THR A 368 -18.47 4.94 -6.29
N TRP A 369 -18.60 6.06 -5.55
CA TRP A 369 -19.22 7.27 -6.09
C TRP A 369 -18.40 7.93 -7.20
N ARG A 370 -17.07 7.93 -7.10
CA ARG A 370 -16.17 8.45 -8.14
C ARG A 370 -16.26 7.63 -9.43
N THR A 371 -16.43 6.31 -9.33
CA THR A 371 -16.70 5.45 -10.48
C THR A 371 -18.02 5.80 -11.16
N LEU A 372 -19.10 5.99 -10.39
CA LEU A 372 -20.39 6.42 -10.94
C LEU A 372 -20.32 7.81 -11.59
N LEU A 373 -19.61 8.76 -10.98
CA LEU A 373 -19.35 10.09 -11.54
C LEU A 373 -18.62 10.00 -12.89
N GLY A 374 -17.59 9.15 -12.96
CA GLY A 374 -16.85 8.88 -14.20
C GLY A 374 -17.74 8.32 -15.30
N ALA A 375 -18.67 7.41 -14.97
CA ALA A 375 -19.66 6.89 -15.91
C ALA A 375 -20.64 7.97 -16.37
N CYS A 376 -21.15 8.82 -15.46
CA CYS A 376 -22.05 9.91 -15.80
C CYS A 376 -21.42 10.91 -16.76
N ARG A 377 -20.11 11.17 -16.63
CA ARG A 377 -19.34 11.99 -17.59
C ARG A 377 -19.39 11.40 -19.00
N VAL A 378 -19.17 10.09 -19.13
CA VAL A 378 -19.15 9.40 -20.44
C VAL A 378 -20.53 9.37 -21.07
N GLN A 379 -21.58 9.16 -20.28
CA GLN A 379 -22.95 9.08 -20.75
C GLN A 379 -23.67 10.44 -20.85
N GLY A 380 -23.03 11.53 -20.41
CA GLY A 380 -23.61 12.88 -20.44
C GLY A 380 -24.74 13.13 -19.43
N ASN A 381 -24.86 12.34 -18.35
CA ASN A 381 -25.89 12.53 -17.33
C ASN A 381 -25.42 13.51 -16.24
N MET A 382 -25.68 14.80 -16.46
CA MET A 382 -25.24 15.88 -15.57
C MET A 382 -25.88 15.80 -14.18
N VAL A 383 -27.18 15.51 -14.07
CA VAL A 383 -27.88 15.52 -12.77
C VAL A 383 -27.33 14.45 -11.83
N LEU A 384 -27.13 13.24 -12.36
CA LEU A 384 -26.55 12.16 -11.57
C LEU A 384 -25.06 12.41 -11.25
N ALA A 385 -24.32 13.05 -12.16
CA ALA A 385 -22.94 13.46 -11.91
C ALA A 385 -22.83 14.45 -10.74
N GLU A 386 -23.68 15.48 -10.69
CA GLU A 386 -23.70 16.44 -9.58
C GLU A 386 -23.95 15.74 -8.24
N TYR A 387 -24.93 14.83 -8.21
CA TYR A 387 -25.24 14.06 -7.02
C TYR A 387 -24.08 13.17 -6.57
N ALA A 388 -23.48 12.42 -7.50
CA ALA A 388 -22.34 11.56 -7.20
C ALA A 388 -21.12 12.38 -6.73
N ALA A 389 -20.82 13.50 -7.37
CA ALA A 389 -19.72 14.39 -6.98
C ALA A 389 -19.92 14.96 -5.57
N LYS A 390 -21.14 15.39 -5.23
CA LYS A 390 -21.47 15.84 -3.88
C LYS A 390 -21.19 14.74 -2.84
N LYS A 391 -21.55 13.49 -3.13
CA LYS A 391 -21.28 12.35 -2.26
C LYS A 391 -19.79 12.06 -2.10
N VAL A 392 -18.98 12.19 -3.15
CA VAL A 392 -17.53 12.07 -3.02
C VAL A 392 -16.97 13.19 -2.15
N ILE A 393 -17.37 14.45 -2.36
CA ILE A 393 -16.88 15.61 -1.59
C ILE A 393 -17.28 15.54 -0.11
N GLU A 394 -18.45 14.96 0.20
CA GLU A 394 -18.88 14.69 1.58
C GLU A 394 -17.97 13.65 2.28
N LEU A 395 -17.48 12.65 1.53
CA LEU A 395 -16.65 11.56 2.06
C LEU A 395 -15.14 11.86 2.03
N ASP A 396 -14.69 12.60 1.03
CA ASP A 396 -13.29 12.91 0.74
C ASP A 396 -13.18 14.34 0.18
N PRO A 397 -13.19 15.37 1.07
CA PRO A 397 -13.17 16.78 0.69
C PRO A 397 -11.94 17.22 -0.13
N ASP A 398 -10.85 16.46 -0.06
CA ASP A 398 -9.56 16.80 -0.65
C ASP A 398 -9.35 16.16 -2.04
N ASP A 399 -10.35 15.43 -2.55
CA ASP A 399 -10.26 14.77 -3.85
C ASP A 399 -10.32 15.75 -5.03
N ALA A 400 -9.14 16.21 -5.46
CA ALA A 400 -8.97 17.04 -6.65
C ALA A 400 -9.57 16.42 -7.93
N GLY A 401 -9.62 15.08 -8.01
CA GLY A 401 -10.17 14.37 -9.17
C GLY A 401 -11.65 14.64 -9.37
N THR A 402 -12.46 14.62 -8.31
CA THR A 402 -13.90 14.89 -8.38
C THR A 402 -14.20 16.30 -8.83
N TYR A 403 -13.53 17.31 -8.25
CA TYR A 403 -13.72 18.69 -8.64
C TYR A 403 -13.39 18.91 -10.12
N THR A 404 -12.28 18.32 -10.59
CA THR A 404 -11.87 18.41 -12.00
C THR A 404 -12.90 17.76 -12.91
N VAL A 405 -13.39 16.55 -12.59
CA VAL A 405 -14.40 15.86 -13.39
C VAL A 405 -15.72 16.63 -13.43
N LEU A 406 -16.19 17.16 -12.30
CA LEU A 406 -17.42 17.94 -12.23
C LEU A 406 -17.30 19.27 -12.99
N SER A 407 -16.17 19.98 -12.82
CA SER A 407 -15.86 21.20 -13.58
C SER A 407 -15.90 20.95 -15.10
N ASN A 408 -15.32 19.82 -15.54
CA ASN A 408 -15.32 19.43 -16.95
C ASN A 408 -16.73 19.11 -17.48
N ILE A 409 -17.59 18.48 -16.67
CA ILE A 409 -18.99 18.23 -17.04
C ILE A 409 -19.76 19.55 -17.21
N TYR A 410 -19.51 20.53 -16.33
CA TYR A 410 -20.11 21.86 -16.44
C TYR A 410 -19.62 22.63 -17.66
N ALA A 411 -18.31 22.60 -17.94
CA ALA A 411 -17.74 23.21 -19.13
C ALA A 411 -18.33 22.62 -20.42
N ASN A 412 -18.42 21.28 -20.50
CA ASN A 412 -19.05 20.58 -21.63
C ASN A 412 -20.54 20.97 -21.81
N SER A 413 -21.21 21.33 -20.73
CA SER A 413 -22.62 21.77 -20.72
C SER A 413 -22.76 23.29 -20.82
N GLN A 414 -21.67 24.04 -21.09
CA GLN A 414 -21.62 25.50 -21.20
C GLN A 414 -22.08 26.27 -19.95
N LYS A 415 -22.01 25.64 -18.77
CA LYS A 415 -22.38 26.25 -17.48
C LYS A 415 -21.17 26.89 -16.79
N TRP A 416 -20.72 28.04 -17.31
CA TRP A 416 -19.49 28.70 -16.82
C TRP A 416 -19.59 29.23 -15.38
N ASP A 417 -20.77 29.66 -14.94
CA ASP A 417 -20.98 30.10 -13.55
C ASP A 417 -20.68 28.97 -12.55
N SER A 418 -21.16 27.75 -12.86
CA SER A 418 -20.89 26.55 -12.04
C SER A 418 -19.42 26.13 -12.11
N VAL A 419 -18.74 26.35 -13.23
CA VAL A 419 -17.28 26.11 -13.34
C VAL A 419 -16.52 27.02 -12.38
N GLU A 420 -16.85 28.31 -12.34
CA GLU A 420 -16.20 29.27 -11.44
C GLU A 420 -16.52 28.99 -9.97
N GLU A 421 -17.75 28.56 -9.67
CA GLU A 421 -18.12 28.12 -8.31
C GLU A 421 -17.24 26.95 -7.85
N ILE A 422 -17.09 25.92 -8.68
CA ILE A 422 -16.23 24.76 -8.37
C ILE A 422 -14.76 25.17 -8.20
N ARG A 423 -14.24 26.05 -9.05
CA ARG A 423 -12.87 26.57 -8.92
C ARG A 423 -12.68 27.38 -7.64
N THR A 424 -13.68 28.16 -7.25
CA THR A 424 -13.68 28.89 -5.98
C THR A 424 -13.65 27.92 -4.80
N GLN A 425 -14.51 26.90 -4.79
CA GLN A 425 -14.49 25.87 -3.75
C GLN A 425 -13.14 25.15 -3.64
N MET A 426 -12.48 24.85 -4.76
CA MET A 426 -11.14 24.26 -4.76
C MET A 426 -10.11 25.21 -4.12
N ARG A 427 -10.14 26.51 -4.45
CA ARG A 427 -9.24 27.52 -3.86
C ARG A 427 -9.45 27.66 -2.36
N ASP A 428 -10.70 27.77 -1.92
CA ASP A 428 -11.05 27.97 -0.51
C ASP A 428 -10.64 26.78 0.37
N ARG A 429 -10.67 25.57 -0.19
CA ARG A 429 -10.24 24.34 0.48
C ARG A 429 -8.76 24.02 0.29
N GLY A 430 -8.03 24.80 -0.51
CA GLY A 430 -6.62 24.54 -0.82
C GLY A 430 -6.38 23.31 -1.70
N VAL A 431 -7.41 22.78 -2.35
CA VAL A 431 -7.33 21.62 -3.25
C VAL A 431 -6.69 22.06 -4.57
N LYS A 432 -5.57 21.45 -4.94
CA LYS A 432 -4.86 21.76 -6.19
C LYS A 432 -5.00 20.62 -7.18
N LYS A 433 -5.21 20.99 -8.45
CA LYS A 433 -5.18 20.03 -9.55
C LYS A 433 -3.79 19.41 -9.67
N GLU A 434 -3.73 18.08 -9.74
CA GLU A 434 -2.48 17.38 -10.00
C GLU A 434 -2.07 17.51 -11.48
N PRO A 435 -0.83 17.94 -11.78
CA PRO A 435 -0.35 17.97 -13.15
C PRO A 435 -0.14 16.55 -13.68
N GLY A 436 -0.36 16.38 -14.99
CA GLY A 436 -0.10 15.11 -15.67
C GLY A 436 1.40 14.83 -15.78
N CYS A 437 1.86 13.82 -15.05
CA CYS A 437 3.26 13.40 -15.02
C CYS A 437 3.40 11.97 -15.54
N SER A 438 4.48 11.74 -16.30
CA SER A 438 4.86 10.43 -16.80
C SER A 438 6.29 10.10 -16.41
N TRP A 439 6.52 8.84 -16.02
CA TRP A 439 7.82 8.34 -15.60
C TRP A 439 8.27 7.18 -16.49
N ILE A 440 9.57 7.14 -16.77
CA ILE A 440 10.24 6.06 -17.50
C ILE A 440 11.56 5.71 -16.81
N GLU A 441 11.84 4.42 -16.67
CA GLU A 441 13.11 3.92 -16.13
C GLU A 441 14.09 3.64 -17.27
N VAL A 442 15.22 4.34 -17.27
CA VAL A 442 16.31 4.14 -18.23
C VAL A 442 17.63 4.10 -17.46
N ASN A 443 18.47 3.11 -17.73
CA ASN A 443 19.77 2.93 -17.09
C ASN A 443 19.72 2.99 -15.55
N LYS A 444 18.70 2.36 -14.94
CA LYS A 444 18.44 2.34 -13.48
C LYS A 444 18.14 3.71 -12.86
N LYS A 445 17.78 4.70 -13.68
CA LYS A 445 17.34 6.03 -13.24
C LYS A 445 15.90 6.25 -13.70
N ILE A 446 15.09 6.80 -12.81
CA ILE A 446 13.73 7.24 -13.15
C ILE A 446 13.83 8.64 -13.72
N HIS A 447 13.28 8.82 -14.92
CA HIS A 447 13.12 10.11 -15.58
C HIS A 447 11.65 10.50 -15.54
N ALA A 448 11.35 11.71 -15.09
CA ALA A 448 10.01 12.25 -14.99
C ALA A 448 9.80 13.34 -16.04
N PHE A 449 8.63 13.37 -16.65
CA PHE A 449 8.21 14.38 -17.61
C PHE A 449 6.90 14.99 -17.15
N ILE A 450 6.86 16.32 -17.06
CA ILE A 450 5.69 17.11 -16.70
C ILE A 450 5.44 18.12 -17.82
N ILE A 451 4.17 18.37 -18.15
CA ILE A 451 3.82 19.35 -19.19
C ILE A 451 4.32 20.73 -18.75
N GLY A 452 5.04 21.42 -19.64
CA GLY A 452 5.63 22.73 -19.39
C GLY A 452 6.93 22.73 -18.59
N ASP A 453 7.37 21.58 -18.07
CA ASP A 453 8.66 21.46 -17.38
C ASP A 453 9.82 21.30 -18.38
N GLU A 454 10.80 22.19 -18.29
CA GLU A 454 12.01 22.18 -19.11
C GLU A 454 13.27 21.80 -18.31
N SER A 455 13.11 21.32 -17.07
CA SER A 455 14.23 20.97 -16.19
C SER A 455 15.00 19.72 -16.63
N HIS A 456 14.40 18.87 -17.48
CA HIS A 456 15.04 17.63 -17.91
C HIS A 456 16.24 17.93 -18.83
N PRO A 457 17.46 17.41 -18.55
CA PRO A 457 18.68 17.78 -19.27
C PRO A 457 18.65 17.56 -20.79
N LEU A 458 17.81 16.63 -21.25
CA LEU A 458 17.67 16.26 -22.67
C LEU A 458 16.31 16.69 -23.25
N ILE A 459 15.62 17.67 -22.64
CA ILE A 459 14.26 18.04 -23.05
C ILE A 459 14.20 18.55 -24.48
N VAL A 460 15.23 19.26 -24.94
CA VAL A 460 15.28 19.82 -26.29
C VAL A 460 15.35 18.70 -27.33
N GLU A 461 16.25 17.73 -27.13
CA GLU A 461 16.38 16.58 -28.03
C GLU A 461 15.14 15.68 -27.97
N VAL A 462 14.51 15.54 -26.80
CA VAL A 462 13.26 14.78 -26.65
C VAL A 462 12.11 15.43 -27.40
N LYS A 463 11.94 16.76 -27.29
CA LYS A 463 10.92 17.51 -28.04
C LYS A 463 11.15 17.40 -29.55
N GLU A 464 12.39 17.52 -30.01
CA GLU A 464 12.73 17.37 -31.43
C GLU A 464 12.45 15.95 -31.95
N LYS A 465 12.82 14.91 -31.18
CA LYS A 465 12.49 13.52 -31.53
C LYS A 465 10.98 13.30 -31.60
N LEU A 466 10.22 13.86 -30.65
CA LEU A 466 8.77 13.75 -30.63
C LEU A 466 8.15 14.42 -31.84
N LYS A 467 8.64 15.61 -32.22
CA LYS A 467 8.20 16.31 -33.43
C LYS A 467 8.42 15.45 -34.68
N GLN A 468 9.61 14.90 -34.86
CA GLN A 468 9.92 14.00 -35.98
C GLN A 468 9.01 12.76 -36.01
N LEU A 469 8.67 12.22 -34.85
CA LEU A 469 7.75 11.09 -34.74
C LEU A 469 6.33 11.49 -35.15
N ILE A 470 5.83 12.62 -34.66
CA ILE A 470 4.50 13.14 -35.01
C ILE A 470 4.41 13.42 -36.51
N ASP A 471 5.42 14.06 -37.12
CA ASP A 471 5.43 14.36 -38.56
C ASP A 471 5.34 13.08 -39.41
N ARG A 472 6.08 12.03 -39.03
CA ARG A 472 5.98 10.71 -39.68
C ARG A 472 4.61 10.06 -39.47
N MET A 473 4.00 10.27 -38.31
CA MET A 473 2.68 9.74 -38.01
C MET A 473 1.56 10.44 -38.78
N ILE A 474 1.65 11.76 -38.98
CA ILE A 474 0.71 12.51 -39.81
C ILE A 474 0.72 11.96 -41.24
N GLY A 475 1.92 11.62 -41.77
CA GLY A 475 2.07 11.01 -43.09
C GLY A 475 1.36 9.65 -43.27
N ILE A 476 1.00 8.95 -42.19
CA ILE A 476 0.26 7.68 -42.22
C ILE A 476 -1.20 7.82 -41.72
N GLY A 477 -1.67 9.06 -41.56
CA GLY A 477 -3.07 9.37 -41.21
C GLY A 477 -3.36 9.64 -39.74
N TYR A 478 -2.34 9.94 -38.91
CA TYR A 478 -2.57 10.44 -37.56
C TYR A 478 -3.11 11.87 -37.59
N VAL A 479 -4.29 12.09 -37.01
CA VAL A 479 -4.88 13.41 -36.82
C VAL A 479 -5.11 13.62 -35.32
N PRO A 480 -4.46 14.61 -34.68
CA PRO A 480 -4.69 14.90 -33.27
C PRO A 480 -6.16 15.23 -33.01
N GLU A 481 -6.78 14.51 -32.08
CA GLU A 481 -8.19 14.72 -31.75
C GLU A 481 -8.37 15.94 -30.83
N THR A 482 -8.70 17.10 -31.41
CA THR A 482 -8.87 18.38 -30.70
C THR A 482 -10.09 18.42 -29.77
N ASN A 483 -11.05 17.51 -29.94
CA ASN A 483 -12.22 17.40 -29.05
C ASN A 483 -11.85 17.06 -27.59
N PHE A 484 -10.68 16.45 -27.35
CA PHE A 484 -10.17 16.20 -26.00
C PHE A 484 -9.56 17.43 -25.32
N VAL A 485 -9.48 18.58 -26.01
CA VAL A 485 -8.84 19.83 -25.54
C VAL A 485 -9.80 20.77 -24.86
N LEU A 486 -11.12 20.54 -24.96
CA LEU A 486 -12.18 21.42 -24.44
C LEU A 486 -12.15 21.66 -22.91
N GLN A 487 -11.17 21.12 -22.18
CA GLN A 487 -11.25 20.99 -20.74
C GLN A 487 -10.14 21.69 -19.94
N ASP A 488 -9.21 22.44 -20.53
CA ASP A 488 -8.16 23.08 -19.71
C ASP A 488 -7.53 24.40 -20.17
N LEU A 489 -7.77 24.90 -21.38
CA LEU A 489 -7.13 26.15 -21.84
C LEU A 489 -8.08 26.98 -22.70
N GLU A 490 -8.27 28.25 -22.34
CA GLU A 490 -8.79 29.27 -23.26
C GLU A 490 -7.66 29.67 -24.24
N GLY A 491 -7.93 29.67 -25.55
CA GLY A 491 -7.07 30.32 -26.57
C GLY A 491 -6.25 29.39 -27.48
N GLU A 492 -5.60 29.99 -28.49
CA GLU A 492 -4.84 29.38 -29.63
C GLU A 492 -3.69 28.40 -29.25
N GLN A 493 -3.48 28.08 -27.96
CA GLN A 493 -2.47 27.15 -27.45
C GLN A 493 -2.94 25.68 -27.35
N MET A 494 -4.12 25.37 -27.92
CA MET A 494 -4.81 24.08 -27.82
C MET A 494 -4.07 22.91 -28.52
N GLU A 495 -3.54 23.13 -29.72
CA GLU A 495 -2.88 22.06 -30.49
C GLU A 495 -1.47 21.74 -29.97
N ASP A 496 -0.72 22.75 -29.53
CA ASP A 496 0.65 22.56 -29.01
C ASP A 496 0.66 21.82 -27.67
N SER A 497 -0.40 21.93 -26.87
CA SER A 497 -0.53 21.21 -25.59
C SER A 497 -0.72 19.69 -25.80
N LEU A 498 -1.51 19.28 -26.81
CA LEU A 498 -1.69 17.85 -27.16
C LEU A 498 -0.40 17.20 -27.69
N ARG A 499 0.43 17.97 -28.39
CA ARG A 499 1.70 17.47 -28.95
C ARG A 499 2.69 17.09 -27.84
N HIS A 500 2.64 17.75 -26.70
CA HIS A 500 3.64 17.63 -25.63
C HIS A 500 3.11 16.96 -24.35
N HIS A 501 2.07 16.13 -24.45
CA HIS A 501 1.65 15.28 -23.32
C HIS A 501 2.83 14.50 -22.74
N SER A 502 2.90 14.41 -21.41
CA SER A 502 4.07 13.86 -20.72
C SER A 502 4.40 12.42 -21.13
N GLU A 503 3.38 11.63 -21.47
CA GLU A 503 3.55 10.25 -21.97
C GLU A 503 4.22 10.23 -23.35
N LYS A 504 3.91 11.18 -24.24
CA LYS A 504 4.53 11.29 -25.56
C LYS A 504 6.01 11.69 -25.45
N LEU A 505 6.33 12.61 -24.53
CA LEU A 505 7.71 12.97 -24.20
C LEU A 505 8.49 11.76 -23.65
N ALA A 506 7.88 11.01 -22.73
CA ALA A 506 8.48 9.79 -22.18
C ALA A 506 8.72 8.72 -23.26
N LEU A 507 7.82 8.58 -24.24
CA LEU A 507 8.02 7.69 -25.40
C LEU A 507 9.21 8.14 -26.24
N ALA A 508 9.27 9.41 -26.62
CA ALA A 508 10.35 9.94 -27.44
C ALA A 508 11.72 9.73 -26.75
N PHE A 509 11.80 10.02 -25.44
CA PHE A 509 12.97 9.72 -24.64
C PHE A 509 13.33 8.22 -24.63
N GLY A 510 12.33 7.36 -24.45
CA GLY A 510 12.51 5.91 -24.49
C GLY A 510 13.05 5.41 -25.84
N LEU A 511 12.54 5.94 -26.95
CA LEU A 511 12.99 5.61 -28.31
C LEU A 511 14.42 6.07 -28.59
N MET A 512 14.87 7.17 -27.97
CA MET A 512 16.23 7.68 -28.14
C MET A 512 17.25 6.87 -27.35
N THR A 513 16.87 6.40 -26.17
CA THR A 513 17.83 5.91 -25.16
C THR A 513 17.84 4.39 -25.00
N LEU A 514 16.73 3.72 -25.27
CA LEU A 514 16.63 2.26 -25.11
C LEU A 514 17.07 1.54 -26.40
N PRO A 515 17.86 0.44 -26.28
CA PRO A 515 18.27 -0.37 -27.44
C PRO A 515 17.06 -0.88 -28.23
N LEU A 516 17.19 -1.05 -29.55
CA LEU A 516 16.16 -1.70 -30.38
C LEU A 516 15.77 -3.08 -29.79
N GLY A 517 14.49 -3.42 -29.78
CA GLY A 517 13.96 -4.67 -29.19
C GLY A 517 13.52 -4.61 -27.71
N LYS A 518 14.10 -3.78 -26.83
CA LYS A 518 13.65 -3.58 -25.43
C LYS A 518 12.29 -2.86 -25.23
N VAL A 519 11.25 -3.52 -24.73
CA VAL A 519 9.93 -2.88 -24.48
C VAL A 519 10.04 -1.56 -23.69
N ILE A 520 9.39 -0.51 -24.19
CA ILE A 520 9.34 0.82 -23.53
C ILE A 520 8.22 0.79 -22.49
N ARG A 521 8.54 1.10 -21.23
CA ARG A 521 7.58 1.07 -20.12
C ARG A 521 7.41 2.46 -19.53
N ILE A 522 6.17 2.96 -19.53
CA ILE A 522 5.83 4.30 -19.05
C ILE A 522 4.77 4.18 -17.96
N ARG A 523 4.94 4.91 -16.87
CA ARG A 523 3.90 5.07 -15.83
C ARG A 523 3.33 6.48 -15.93
N LYS A 524 2.02 6.61 -15.79
CA LYS A 524 1.29 7.89 -15.78
C LYS A 524 0.44 8.00 -14.52
N ASN A 525 0.37 9.18 -13.90
CA ASN A 525 -0.48 9.43 -12.72
C ASN A 525 -1.94 9.72 -13.06
N LEU A 526 -2.24 10.06 -14.31
CA LEU A 526 -3.59 10.31 -14.81
C LEU A 526 -3.97 9.25 -15.83
N ARG A 527 -5.28 9.05 -16.04
CA ARG A 527 -5.79 8.20 -17.13
C ARG A 527 -5.26 8.72 -18.47
N ILE A 528 -4.84 7.81 -19.37
CA ILE A 528 -4.42 8.18 -20.73
C ILE A 528 -5.61 8.83 -21.47
N CYS A 529 -5.40 9.82 -22.33
CA CYS A 529 -6.50 10.39 -23.15
C CYS A 529 -6.68 9.61 -24.46
N GLY A 530 -7.81 9.83 -25.15
CA GLY A 530 -8.14 9.12 -26.40
C GLY A 530 -7.09 9.33 -27.48
N ASP A 531 -6.69 10.59 -27.68
CA ASP A 531 -5.62 10.96 -28.61
C ASP A 531 -4.29 10.23 -28.30
N CYS A 532 -3.84 10.25 -27.04
CA CYS A 532 -2.64 9.52 -26.66
C CYS A 532 -2.78 8.02 -26.92
N HIS A 533 -3.92 7.42 -26.61
CA HIS A 533 -4.15 6.00 -26.87
C HIS A 533 -4.02 5.66 -28.37
N VAL A 534 -4.61 6.48 -29.26
CA VAL A 534 -4.45 6.34 -30.72
C VAL A 534 -3.01 6.55 -31.15
N PHE A 535 -2.35 7.59 -30.61
CA PHE A 535 -0.96 7.89 -30.87
C PHE A 535 -0.05 6.70 -30.55
N PHE A 536 -0.20 6.09 -29.37
CA PHE A 536 0.63 4.94 -28.97
C PHE A 536 0.39 3.68 -29.80
N LYS A 537 -0.86 3.44 -30.24
CA LYS A 537 -1.13 2.38 -31.22
C LYS A 537 -0.30 2.61 -32.49
N LEU A 538 -0.44 3.78 -33.11
CA LEU A 538 0.26 4.10 -34.35
C LEU A 538 1.79 4.11 -34.17
N ALA A 539 2.29 4.68 -33.08
CA ALA A 539 3.72 4.69 -32.77
C ALA A 539 4.29 3.27 -32.60
N SER A 540 3.56 2.36 -31.93
CA SER A 540 4.00 0.96 -31.78
C SER A 540 4.17 0.26 -33.12
N LYS A 541 3.27 0.52 -34.08
CA LYS A 541 3.32 -0.02 -35.45
C LYS A 541 4.45 0.61 -36.27
N LEU A 542 4.59 1.93 -36.20
CA LEU A 542 5.55 2.70 -36.98
C LEU A 542 6.99 2.37 -36.57
N GLU A 543 7.25 2.29 -35.27
CA GLU A 543 8.57 2.01 -34.70
C GLU A 543 8.84 0.51 -34.53
N LYS A 544 7.88 -0.36 -34.87
CA LYS A 544 7.92 -1.82 -34.64
C LYS A 544 8.37 -2.14 -33.20
N ARG A 545 7.69 -1.48 -32.25
CA ARG A 545 8.12 -1.38 -30.87
C ARG A 545 6.95 -1.60 -29.93
N SER A 546 7.06 -2.60 -29.06
CA SER A 546 6.08 -2.79 -28.00
C SER A 546 6.26 -1.69 -26.94
N VAL A 547 5.16 -1.04 -26.57
CA VAL A 547 5.11 0.02 -25.55
C VAL A 547 4.08 -0.37 -24.51
N VAL A 548 4.43 -0.30 -23.24
CA VAL A 548 3.53 -0.62 -22.13
C VAL A 548 3.33 0.64 -21.30
N ILE A 549 2.08 1.07 -21.16
CA ILE A 549 1.72 2.24 -20.35
C ILE A 549 0.86 1.80 -19.18
N ARG A 550 1.26 2.14 -17.97
CA ARG A 550 0.43 2.02 -16.77
C ARG A 550 -0.23 3.35 -16.47
N ASP A 551 -1.55 3.40 -16.50
CA ASP A 551 -2.33 4.49 -15.91
C ASP A 551 -2.84 4.09 -14.50
N PRO A 552 -3.59 4.95 -13.78
CA PRO A 552 -4.08 4.62 -12.44
C PRO A 552 -5.01 3.41 -12.37
N ILE A 553 -5.66 3.06 -13.48
CA ILE A 553 -6.69 2.02 -13.54
C ILE A 553 -6.07 0.70 -14.01
N ARG A 554 -5.24 0.74 -15.06
CA ARG A 554 -4.73 -0.46 -15.73
C ARG A 554 -3.47 -0.24 -16.57
N TYR A 555 -2.98 -1.34 -17.14
CA TYR A 555 -1.96 -1.33 -18.19
C TYR A 555 -2.59 -1.37 -19.58
N HIS A 556 -1.92 -0.70 -20.51
CA HIS A 556 -2.17 -0.72 -21.94
C HIS A 556 -0.90 -1.23 -22.63
N HIS A 557 -0.99 -2.40 -23.27
CA HIS A 557 0.10 -2.99 -24.03
C HIS A 557 -0.12 -2.67 -25.50
N PHE A 558 0.68 -1.76 -26.05
CA PHE A 558 0.64 -1.35 -27.43
C PHE A 558 1.65 -2.15 -28.24
N GLU A 559 1.17 -2.88 -29.24
CA GLU A 559 1.98 -3.71 -30.11
C GLU A 559 1.33 -3.80 -31.50
N ASP A 560 2.12 -3.59 -32.55
CA ASP A 560 1.70 -3.66 -33.95
C ASP A 560 0.39 -2.90 -34.28
N GLY A 561 0.17 -1.75 -33.64
CA GLY A 561 -1.01 -0.92 -33.90
C GLY A 561 -2.25 -1.31 -33.10
N LYS A 562 -2.14 -2.26 -32.19
CA LYS A 562 -3.22 -2.73 -31.31
C LYS A 562 -2.89 -2.41 -29.86
N CYS A 563 -3.92 -2.34 -29.04
CA CYS A 563 -3.79 -2.27 -27.59
C CYS A 563 -4.42 -3.51 -26.96
N SER A 564 -3.83 -4.04 -25.89
CA SER A 564 -4.37 -5.20 -25.16
C SER A 564 -5.82 -5.03 -24.71
N CYS A 565 -6.27 -3.79 -24.55
CA CYS A 565 -7.64 -3.52 -24.11
C CYS A 565 -8.74 -3.62 -25.18
N GLY A 566 -8.39 -3.85 -26.45
CA GLY A 566 -9.37 -3.93 -27.53
C GLY A 566 -10.18 -2.65 -27.74
N ASP A 567 -9.61 -1.48 -27.43
CA ASP A 567 -10.25 -0.16 -27.52
C ASP A 567 -11.46 0.06 -26.58
N TYR A 568 -11.64 -0.82 -25.59
CA TYR A 568 -12.63 -0.67 -24.52
C TYR A 568 -11.92 -0.24 -23.22
N TRP A 569 -12.06 1.02 -22.79
CA TRP A 569 -11.55 1.51 -21.50
C TRP A 569 -12.47 2.47 -20.79
#